data_AF-A0A2V8KIX8-F1
#
_entry.id   AF-A0A2V8KIX8-F1
#
_cell.length_a   1.000
_cell.length_b   1.000
_cell.length_c   1.000
_cell.angle_alpha   90.00
_cell.angle_beta   90.00
_cell.angle_gamma   90.00
#
_symmetry.space_group_name_H-M   'P 1'
#
loop_
_entity.id
_entity.type
_entity.pdbx_description
1 polymer ?
#
loop_
_entity_poly.entity_id
_entity_poly.type
_entity_poly.pdbx_seq_one_letter_code
_entity_poly.pdbx_strand_id
1 'polypeptide(L)'
;MFGIPGEKIDNPAERAIEEYRRVLELTKNPAAREALPGEMADAAFRIGDFPAAVELAKIYLKSSDRPAVQRANTILGRIALRTGGLADARQYLLDSANPAAAPDIALSGPTLVLAKELIEHGERETVLAYLESCLKLWPRGENVLRIWIADIKNGRTPNLGGP
;
A
#
# COMPACT_ATOMS: atom_id res chain seq x y z
N MET A 1 -11.13 -18.80 36.54
CA MET A 1 -10.05 -19.54 35.86
C MET A 1 -8.88 -18.59 35.78
N PHE A 2 -7.89 -18.76 36.65
CA PHE A 2 -6.71 -17.90 36.76
C PHE A 2 -5.68 -18.35 35.73
N GLY A 3 -5.32 -17.47 34.79
CA GLY A 3 -4.20 -17.70 33.88
C GLY A 3 -2.87 -17.69 34.64
N ILE A 4 -1.95 -18.56 34.24
CA ILE A 4 -0.63 -18.68 34.85
C ILE A 4 0.22 -17.45 34.47
N PRO A 5 0.81 -16.73 35.43
CA PRO A 5 1.70 -15.60 35.12
C PRO A 5 2.92 -16.07 34.32
N GLY A 6 3.06 -15.59 33.08
CA GLY A 6 4.21 -15.88 32.21
C GLY A 6 3.91 -16.75 30.98
N GLU A 7 2.69 -17.24 30.81
CA GLU A 7 2.29 -17.90 29.57
C GLU A 7 2.09 -16.82 28.50
N LYS A 8 3.06 -16.67 27.58
CA LYS A 8 2.82 -15.93 26.33
C LYS A 8 1.60 -16.59 25.71
N ILE A 9 0.48 -15.86 25.64
CA ILE A 9 -0.69 -16.29 24.86
C ILE A 9 -0.14 -16.65 23.49
N ASP A 10 -0.26 -17.93 23.10
CA ASP A 10 0.18 -18.37 21.79
C ASP A 10 -0.54 -17.50 20.77
N ASN A 11 0.21 -16.59 20.13
CA ASN A 11 -0.27 -15.70 19.12
C ASN A 11 0.19 -16.28 17.78
N PRO A 12 -0.69 -16.97 17.03
CA PRO A 12 -0.31 -17.56 15.76
C PRO A 12 0.28 -16.55 14.77
N ALA A 13 -0.12 -15.27 14.86
CA ALA A 13 0.44 -14.20 14.04
C ALA A 13 1.92 -13.92 14.35
N GLU A 14 2.29 -13.84 15.63
CA GLU A 14 3.69 -13.61 16.04
C GLU A 14 4.60 -14.76 15.60
N ARG A 15 4.13 -16.01 15.73
CA ARG A 15 4.88 -17.17 15.22
C ARG A 15 5.01 -17.16 13.70
N ALA A 16 3.93 -16.80 12.98
CA ALA A 16 3.98 -16.68 11.53
C ALA A 16 5.02 -15.63 11.10
N ILE A 17 5.08 -14.48 11.77
CA ILE A 17 6.08 -13.44 11.51
C ILE A 17 7.50 -13.96 11.78
N GLU A 18 7.73 -14.68 12.87
CA GLU A 18 9.06 -15.24 13.17
C GLU A 18 9.51 -16.25 12.11
N GLU A 19 8.61 -17.14 11.68
CA GLU A 19 8.89 -18.06 10.58
C GLU A 19 9.10 -17.32 9.25
N TYR A 20 8.37 -16.23 9.00
CA TYR A 20 8.61 -15.38 7.83
C TYR A 20 10.00 -14.76 7.86
N ARG A 21 10.44 -14.19 8.99
CA ARG A 21 11.80 -13.66 9.15
C ARG A 21 12.83 -14.76 8.89
N ARG A 22 12.59 -15.97 9.39
CA ARG A 22 13.47 -17.12 9.16
C ARG A 22 13.53 -17.54 7.69
N VAL A 23 12.39 -17.56 6.98
CA VAL A 23 12.35 -17.82 5.53
C VAL A 23 13.14 -16.76 4.78
N LEU A 24 12.99 -15.48 5.13
CA LEU A 24 13.77 -14.40 4.52
C LEU A 24 15.27 -14.55 4.77
N GLU A 25 15.68 -14.97 5.96
CA GLU A 25 17.09 -15.26 6.27
C GLU A 25 17.65 -16.41 5.43
N LEU A 26 16.87 -17.49 5.26
CA LEU A 26 17.25 -18.68 4.51
C LEU A 26 17.16 -18.50 2.98
N THR A 27 16.47 -17.45 2.51
CA THR A 27 16.33 -17.17 1.08
C THR A 27 17.66 -16.65 0.51
N LYS A 28 18.36 -17.52 -0.21
CA LYS A 28 19.68 -17.23 -0.81
C LYS A 28 19.61 -16.37 -2.06
N ASN A 29 18.50 -16.43 -2.80
CA ASN A 29 18.30 -15.63 -4.00
C ASN A 29 17.97 -14.18 -3.58
N PRO A 30 18.81 -13.18 -3.94
CA PRO A 30 18.59 -11.79 -3.52
C PRO A 30 17.27 -11.21 -4.01
N ALA A 31 16.90 -11.45 -5.27
CA ALA A 31 15.64 -10.95 -5.84
C ALA A 31 14.42 -11.56 -5.14
N ALA A 32 14.46 -12.86 -4.84
CA ALA A 32 13.40 -13.51 -4.07
C ALA A 32 13.32 -12.97 -2.63
N ARG A 33 14.47 -12.71 -2.00
CA ARG A 33 14.54 -12.14 -0.64
C ARG A 33 13.95 -10.72 -0.58
N GLU A 34 14.09 -9.94 -1.65
CA GLU A 34 13.50 -8.61 -1.76
C GLU A 34 12.00 -8.64 -2.07
N ALA A 35 11.53 -9.60 -2.88
CA ALA A 35 10.13 -9.71 -3.30
C ALA A 35 9.20 -10.33 -2.24
N LEU A 36 9.68 -11.36 -1.53
CA LEU A 36 8.89 -12.17 -0.62
C LEU A 36 8.17 -11.39 0.50
N PRO A 37 8.76 -10.34 1.11
CA PRO A 37 8.06 -9.52 2.11
C PRO A 37 6.76 -8.90 1.57
N GLY A 38 6.72 -8.52 0.29
CA GLY A 38 5.53 -7.95 -0.34
C GLY A 38 4.40 -8.98 -0.49
N GLU A 39 4.71 -10.17 -0.99
CA GLU A 39 3.74 -11.27 -1.12
C GLU A 39 3.14 -11.68 0.23
N MET A 40 4.00 -11.72 1.26
CA MET A 40 3.58 -12.01 2.63
C MET A 40 2.72 -10.89 3.22
N ALA A 41 3.09 -9.62 2.99
CA ALA A 41 2.28 -8.48 3.42
C ALA A 41 0.88 -8.51 2.78
N ASP A 42 0.78 -8.83 1.48
CA ASP A 42 -0.50 -9.00 0.78
C ASP A 42 -1.31 -10.19 1.34
N ALA A 43 -0.67 -11.29 1.69
CA ALA A 43 -1.33 -12.43 2.33
C ALA A 43 -1.88 -12.07 3.72
N ALA A 44 -1.06 -11.46 4.57
CA ALA A 44 -1.45 -11.00 5.91
C ALA A 44 -2.59 -9.98 5.84
N PHE A 45 -2.52 -9.03 4.90
CA PHE A 45 -3.59 -8.06 4.66
C PHE A 45 -4.92 -8.73 4.30
N ARG A 46 -4.90 -9.73 3.40
CA ARG A 46 -6.12 -10.44 2.96
C ARG A 46 -6.81 -11.22 4.06
N ILE A 47 -6.07 -11.75 5.03
CA ILE A 47 -6.63 -12.49 6.16
C ILE A 47 -6.99 -11.59 7.37
N GLY A 48 -6.75 -10.27 7.26
CA GLY A 48 -7.06 -9.30 8.30
C GLY A 48 -6.01 -9.19 9.41
N ASP A 49 -4.84 -9.82 9.25
CA ASP A 49 -3.71 -9.69 10.17
C ASP A 49 -2.94 -8.39 9.88
N PHE A 50 -3.56 -7.26 10.23
CA PHE A 50 -2.98 -5.94 10.00
C PHE A 50 -1.66 -5.70 10.74
N PRO A 51 -1.46 -6.17 12.00
CA PRO A 51 -0.16 -6.06 12.65
C PRO A 51 0.97 -6.71 11.84
N ALA A 52 0.79 -7.96 11.38
CA ALA A 52 1.79 -8.64 10.56
C ALA A 52 1.98 -7.95 9.21
N ALA A 53 0.89 -7.56 8.55
CA ALA A 53 0.93 -6.87 7.27
C ALA A 53 1.70 -5.54 7.33
N VAL A 54 1.54 -4.76 8.41
CA VAL A 54 2.29 -3.52 8.63
C VAL A 54 3.78 -3.80 8.79
N GLU A 55 4.15 -4.80 9.58
CA GLU A 55 5.56 -5.12 9.80
C GLU A 55 6.24 -5.55 8.49
N LEU A 56 5.62 -6.47 7.76
CA LEU A 56 6.11 -6.98 6.48
C LEU A 56 6.17 -5.88 5.41
N ALA A 57 5.13 -5.04 5.32
CA ALA A 57 5.11 -3.92 4.39
C ALA A 57 6.19 -2.87 4.73
N LYS A 58 6.51 -2.63 6.01
CA LYS A 58 7.63 -1.75 6.41
C LYS A 58 9.00 -2.32 6.04
N ILE A 59 9.17 -3.63 6.04
CA ILE A 59 10.38 -4.28 5.51
C ILE A 59 10.43 -4.09 4.00
N TYR A 60 9.33 -4.35 3.31
CA TYR A 60 9.21 -4.22 1.86
C TYR A 60 9.43 -2.77 1.38
N LEU A 61 9.01 -1.78 2.16
CA LEU A 61 9.21 -0.35 1.90
C LEU A 61 10.69 0.05 1.86
N LYS A 62 11.58 -0.72 2.50
CA LYS A 62 13.04 -0.50 2.48
C LYS A 62 13.73 -1.21 1.32
N SER A 63 12.98 -1.90 0.47
CA SER A 63 13.53 -2.60 -0.70
C SER A 63 14.15 -1.62 -1.70
N SER A 64 15.16 -2.09 -2.43
CA SER A 64 15.71 -1.38 -3.58
C SER A 64 14.82 -1.46 -4.82
N ASP A 65 13.86 -2.40 -4.81
CA ASP A 65 12.87 -2.61 -5.86
C ASP A 65 11.78 -1.50 -5.83
N ARG A 66 11.62 -0.78 -6.94
CA ARG A 66 10.72 0.39 -7.00
C ARG A 66 9.23 0.01 -7.01
N PRO A 67 8.79 -1.02 -7.77
CA PRO A 67 7.45 -1.62 -7.63
C PRO A 67 7.13 -2.06 -6.20
N ALA A 68 8.15 -2.50 -5.44
CA ALA A 68 7.97 -2.90 -4.04
C ALA A 68 7.55 -1.73 -3.16
N VAL A 69 8.23 -0.59 -3.30
CA VAL A 69 7.95 0.63 -2.52
C VAL A 69 6.53 1.13 -2.79
N GLN A 70 6.07 1.13 -4.04
CA GLN A 70 4.70 1.56 -4.36
C GLN A 70 3.65 0.63 -3.75
N ARG A 71 3.84 -0.69 -3.86
CA ARG A 71 2.94 -1.68 -3.27
C ARG A 71 2.91 -1.60 -1.75
N ALA A 72 4.08 -1.44 -1.11
CA ALA A 72 4.19 -1.26 0.34
C ALA A 72 3.37 -0.04 0.83
N ASN A 73 3.54 1.12 0.19
CA ASN A 73 2.74 2.31 0.51
C ASN A 73 1.24 2.08 0.33
N THR A 74 0.85 1.39 -0.74
CA THR A 74 -0.57 1.04 -0.98
C THR A 74 -1.12 0.18 0.15
N ILE A 75 -0.43 -0.89 0.56
CA ILE A 75 -0.85 -1.77 1.65
C ILE A 75 -0.93 -0.98 2.97
N LEU A 76 0.11 -0.21 3.30
CA LEU A 76 0.17 0.57 4.53
C LEU A 76 -0.96 1.61 4.61
N GLY A 77 -1.24 2.34 3.53
CA GLY A 77 -2.34 3.30 3.51
C GLY A 77 -3.71 2.65 3.64
N ARG A 78 -3.92 1.50 3.01
CA ARG A 78 -5.16 0.73 3.14
C ARG A 78 -5.37 0.18 4.54
N ILE A 79 -4.31 -0.25 5.21
CA ILE A 79 -4.37 -0.64 6.62
C ILE A 79 -4.70 0.58 7.48
N ALA A 80 -4.01 1.70 7.26
CA ALA A 80 -4.26 2.93 8.00
C ALA A 80 -5.72 3.39 7.90
N LEU A 81 -6.35 3.32 6.72
CA LEU A 81 -7.79 3.59 6.59
C LEU A 81 -8.65 2.66 7.46
N ARG A 82 -8.36 1.35 7.44
CA ARG A 82 -9.12 0.34 8.19
C ARG A 82 -8.96 0.46 9.70
N THR A 83 -7.84 1.01 10.16
CA THR A 83 -7.54 1.23 11.58
C THR A 83 -7.82 2.65 12.06
N GLY A 84 -8.42 3.51 11.21
CA GLY A 84 -8.80 4.88 11.56
C GLY A 84 -7.69 5.93 11.42
N GLY A 85 -6.51 5.56 10.91
CA GLY A 85 -5.38 6.42 10.61
C GLY A 85 -5.54 7.18 9.28
N LEU A 86 -6.54 8.06 9.20
CA LEU A 86 -6.84 8.80 7.95
C LEU A 86 -5.68 9.69 7.50
N ALA A 87 -4.98 10.33 8.43
CA ALA A 87 -3.81 11.15 8.12
C ALA A 87 -2.69 10.33 7.47
N ASP A 88 -2.39 9.15 8.03
CA ASP A 88 -1.35 8.26 7.52
C ASP A 88 -1.73 7.70 6.15
N ALA A 89 -3.00 7.33 5.95
CA ALA A 89 -3.49 6.88 4.65
C ALA A 89 -3.26 7.89 3.52
N ARG A 90 -3.49 9.18 3.81
CA ARG A 90 -3.22 10.27 2.86
C ARG A 90 -1.75 10.38 2.51
N GLN A 91 -0.89 10.32 3.53
CA GLN A 91 0.55 10.39 3.34
C GLN A 91 1.04 9.21 2.49
N TYR A 92 0.61 7.99 2.81
CA TYR A 92 0.96 6.80 2.05
C TYR A 92 0.49 6.86 0.59
N LEU A 93 -0.67 7.48 0.30
CA LEU A 93 -1.09 7.69 -1.09
C LEU A 93 -0.11 8.61 -1.83
N LEU A 94 0.24 9.76 -1.24
CA LEU A 94 1.16 10.71 -1.86
C LEU A 94 2.56 10.11 -2.05
N ASP A 95 3.05 9.36 -1.06
CA ASP A 95 4.35 8.69 -1.11
C ASP A 95 4.40 7.60 -2.20
N SER A 96 3.25 7.01 -2.57
CA SER A 96 3.16 6.02 -3.65
C SER A 96 3.39 6.59 -5.06
N ALA A 97 3.36 7.93 -5.21
CA ALA A 97 3.67 8.66 -6.45
C ALA A 97 5.00 9.45 -6.37
N ASN A 98 5.93 9.02 -5.52
CA ASN A 98 7.24 9.67 -5.41
C ASN A 98 8.09 9.53 -6.71
N PRO A 99 9.15 10.34 -6.90
CA PRO A 99 9.98 10.30 -8.11
C PRO A 99 10.64 8.94 -8.41
N ALA A 100 10.91 8.12 -7.39
CA ALA A 100 11.50 6.79 -7.60
C ALA A 100 10.49 5.82 -8.25
N ALA A 101 9.19 6.01 -8.06
CA ALA A 101 8.13 5.23 -8.69
C ALA A 101 7.82 5.67 -10.15
N ALA A 102 8.45 6.74 -10.64
CA ALA A 102 8.16 7.31 -11.96
C ALA A 102 8.28 6.31 -13.12
N PRO A 103 9.33 5.45 -13.21
CA PRO A 103 9.44 4.49 -14.31
C PRO A 103 8.32 3.44 -14.33
N ASP A 104 7.88 2.98 -13.15
CA ASP A 104 6.83 1.96 -13.04
C ASP A 104 5.47 2.56 -13.33
N ILE A 105 5.19 3.76 -12.82
CA ILE A 105 3.96 4.50 -13.13
C ILE A 105 3.87 4.82 -14.62
N ALA A 106 4.99 5.16 -15.27
CA ALA A 106 5.02 5.40 -16.71
C ALA A 106 4.67 4.15 -17.52
N LEU A 107 5.04 2.96 -17.04
CA LEU A 107 4.80 1.68 -17.71
C LEU A 107 3.40 1.12 -17.45
N SER A 108 3.02 1.01 -16.18
CA SER A 108 1.84 0.28 -15.72
C SER A 108 0.67 1.18 -15.29
N GLY A 109 0.91 2.48 -15.15
CA GLY A 109 -0.03 3.42 -14.55
C GLY A 109 0.05 3.45 -13.02
N PRO A 110 -0.59 4.46 -12.39
CA PRO A 110 -0.65 4.59 -10.94
C PRO A 110 -1.58 3.54 -10.31
N THR A 111 -1.26 3.13 -9.09
CA THR A 111 -2.14 2.26 -8.32
C THR A 111 -3.30 3.07 -7.74
N LEU A 112 -4.53 2.75 -8.13
CA LEU A 112 -5.72 3.55 -7.78
C LEU A 112 -6.53 3.01 -6.59
N VAL A 113 -6.22 1.82 -6.08
CA VAL A 113 -7.03 1.18 -5.02
C VAL A 113 -7.10 2.02 -3.75
N LEU A 114 -5.98 2.59 -3.29
CA LEU A 114 -5.96 3.45 -2.11
C LEU A 114 -6.64 4.80 -2.38
N ALA A 115 -6.45 5.37 -3.57
CA ALA A 115 -7.14 6.59 -3.97
C ALA A 115 -8.67 6.42 -3.99
N LYS A 116 -9.15 5.24 -4.44
CA LYS A 116 -10.56 4.87 -4.43
C LYS A 116 -11.11 4.77 -3.00
N GLU A 117 -10.40 4.08 -2.11
CA GLU A 117 -10.83 4.00 -0.71
C GLU A 117 -10.84 5.41 -0.06
N LEU A 118 -9.82 6.24 -0.31
CA LEU A 118 -9.75 7.61 0.23
C LEU A 118 -10.89 8.52 -0.26
N ILE A 119 -11.25 8.46 -1.54
CA ILE A 119 -12.34 9.31 -2.06
C ILE A 119 -13.71 8.87 -1.52
N GLU A 120 -13.91 7.58 -1.28
CA GLU A 120 -15.10 7.02 -0.62
C GLU A 120 -15.20 7.51 0.84
N HIS A 121 -14.06 7.72 1.50
CA HIS A 121 -13.94 8.36 2.82
C HIS A 121 -14.00 9.90 2.79
N GLY A 122 -14.17 10.52 1.63
CA GLY A 122 -14.32 11.97 1.49
C GLY A 122 -13.02 12.77 1.33
N GLU A 123 -11.86 12.10 1.27
CA GLU A 123 -10.53 12.73 1.15
C GLU A 123 -10.22 13.20 -0.28
N ARG A 124 -11.06 14.11 -0.79
CA ARG A 124 -11.02 14.60 -2.17
C ARG A 124 -9.74 15.35 -2.51
N GLU A 125 -9.26 16.20 -1.60
CA GLU A 125 -8.09 17.05 -1.84
C GLU A 125 -6.81 16.22 -2.01
N THR A 126 -6.62 15.20 -1.17
CA THR A 126 -5.46 14.30 -1.28
C THR A 126 -5.53 13.47 -2.56
N VAL A 127 -6.70 12.93 -2.90
CA VAL A 127 -6.86 12.16 -4.15
C VAL A 127 -6.63 13.05 -5.37
N LEU A 128 -7.08 14.30 -5.34
CA LEU A 128 -6.80 15.27 -6.39
C LEU A 128 -5.28 15.54 -6.53
N ALA A 129 -4.58 15.80 -5.43
CA ALA A 129 -3.14 16.05 -5.43
C ALA A 129 -2.33 14.85 -5.96
N TYR A 130 -2.77 13.63 -5.60
CA TYR A 130 -2.21 12.39 -6.14
C TYR A 130 -2.37 12.29 -7.65
N LEU A 131 -3.59 12.45 -8.17
CA LEU A 131 -3.87 12.36 -9.61
C LEU A 131 -3.13 13.45 -10.41
N GLU A 132 -3.02 14.67 -9.87
CA GLU A 132 -2.26 15.76 -10.48
C GLU A 132 -0.75 15.44 -10.54
N SER A 133 -0.21 14.74 -9.54
CA SER A 133 1.17 14.24 -9.57
C SER A 133 1.34 13.16 -10.63
N CYS A 134 0.36 12.25 -10.76
CA CYS A 134 0.37 11.19 -11.77
C CYS A 134 0.31 11.70 -13.22
N LEU A 135 -0.20 12.91 -13.50
CA LEU A 135 -0.22 13.48 -14.86
C LEU A 135 1.18 13.55 -15.48
N LYS A 136 2.19 13.92 -14.68
CA LYS A 136 3.59 14.01 -15.15
C LYS A 136 4.24 12.63 -15.29
N LEU A 137 3.77 11.66 -14.50
CA LEU A 137 4.35 10.33 -14.39
C LEU A 137 3.75 9.35 -15.42
N TRP A 138 2.52 9.59 -15.87
CA TRP A 138 1.80 8.70 -16.77
C TRP A 138 1.13 9.43 -17.94
N PRO A 139 1.91 9.93 -18.93
CA PRO A 139 1.36 10.69 -20.06
C PRO A 139 0.34 9.92 -20.90
N ARG A 140 0.48 8.59 -21.00
CA ARG A 140 -0.46 7.73 -21.74
C ARG A 140 -1.86 7.69 -21.12
N GLY A 141 -1.96 7.93 -19.82
CA GLY A 141 -3.24 8.01 -19.10
C GLY A 141 -3.72 9.44 -18.85
N GLU A 142 -3.09 10.45 -19.46
CA GLU A 142 -3.42 11.86 -19.20
C GLU A 142 -4.92 12.16 -19.39
N ASN A 143 -5.53 11.65 -20.47
CA ASN A 143 -6.95 11.87 -20.75
C ASN A 143 -7.85 11.35 -19.62
N VAL A 144 -7.62 10.13 -19.14
CA VAL A 144 -8.45 9.54 -18.08
C VAL A 144 -8.20 10.24 -16.74
N LEU A 145 -6.94 10.59 -16.42
CA LEU A 145 -6.60 11.36 -15.22
C LEU A 145 -7.30 12.72 -15.21
N ARG A 146 -7.30 13.44 -16.34
CA ARG A 146 -7.97 14.74 -16.47
C ARG A 146 -9.49 14.63 -16.25
N ILE A 147 -10.12 13.56 -16.74
CA ILE A 147 -11.55 13.30 -16.51
C ILE A 147 -11.83 13.13 -15.02
N TRP A 148 -11.08 12.26 -14.33
CA TRP A 148 -11.26 12.05 -12.89
C TRP A 148 -10.97 13.29 -12.06
N ILE A 149 -9.93 14.05 -12.42
CA ILE A 149 -9.62 15.35 -11.79
C ILE A 149 -10.79 16.32 -11.96
N ALA A 150 -11.38 16.41 -13.16
CA ALA A 150 -12.53 17.26 -13.41
C ALA A 150 -13.76 16.80 -12.64
N ASP A 151 -14.00 15.50 -12.52
CA ASP A 151 -15.10 14.95 -11.72
C ASP A 151 -14.98 15.36 -10.25
N ILE A 152 -13.79 15.17 -9.66
CA ILE A 152 -13.52 15.54 -8.26
C ILE A 152 -13.73 17.05 -8.04
N LYS A 153 -13.20 17.89 -8.95
CA LYS A 153 -13.35 19.36 -8.88
C LYS A 153 -14.80 19.82 -9.00
N ASN A 154 -15.64 19.06 -9.70
CA ASN A 154 -17.08 19.31 -9.82
C ASN A 154 -17.91 18.64 -8.71
N GLY A 155 -17.28 18.10 -7.67
CA GLY A 155 -17.96 17.44 -6.56
C GLY A 155 -18.48 16.03 -6.86
N ARG A 156 -18.17 15.48 -8.04
CA ARG A 156 -18.52 14.10 -8.42
C ARG A 156 -17.47 13.13 -7.86
N THR A 157 -17.90 11.89 -7.61
CA THR A 157 -16.99 10.80 -7.22
C THR A 157 -16.70 9.94 -8.45
N PRO A 158 -15.51 10.07 -9.08
CA PRO A 158 -15.14 9.23 -10.23
C PRO A 158 -15.00 7.76 -9.85
N ASN A 159 -15.23 6.87 -10.81
CA ASN A 159 -14.89 5.45 -10.69
C ASN A 159 -13.41 5.24 -11.02
N LEU A 160 -12.54 5.47 -10.04
CA LEU A 160 -11.09 5.28 -10.19
C LEU A 160 -10.77 3.81 -10.48
N GLY A 161 -10.13 3.53 -11.62
CA GLY A 161 -9.75 2.19 -12.04
C GLY A 161 -10.93 1.29 -12.50
N GLY A 162 -12.13 1.86 -12.66
CA GLY A 162 -13.24 1.23 -13.39
C GLY A 162 -12.97 1.18 -14.90
N PRO A 163 -13.74 0.38 -15.66
CA PRO A 163 -13.29 -0.33 -16.87
C PRO A 163 -12.56 0.54 -17.90
#